data_AF-A0AB34ZBZ1-F1
#
_entry.id   AF-A0AB34ZBZ1-F1
#
_cell.length_a   1.000
_cell.length_b   1.000
_cell.length_c   1.000
_cell.angle_alpha   90.00
_cell.angle_beta   90.00
_cell.angle_gamma   90.00
#
_symmetry.space_group_name_H-M   'P 1'
#
loop_
_entity.id
_entity.type
_entity.pdbx_description
1 polymer ?
#
loop_
_entity_poly.entity_id
_entity_poly.type
_entity_poly.pdbx_seq_one_letter_code
_entity_poly.pdbx_strand_id
1 'polypeptide(L)'
;MITCQTGKNMKIRPHRGALAEAMANCQNIEPTLNAVVEFLRGGSGGTFVVTPDLVSVKKYGSGLDERTGWDTHAVSLRGMGIMAWIDGPLDGMEIAK
;
A
#
# COMPACT_ATOMS: atom_id res chain seq x y z
N MET A 1 -6.73 28.05 -11.74
CA MET A 1 -7.85 27.26 -11.18
C MET A 1 -7.21 26.06 -10.51
N ILE A 2 -6.97 26.11 -9.21
CA ILE A 2 -6.38 24.99 -8.46
C ILE A 2 -7.57 24.15 -8.03
N THR A 3 -7.82 23.03 -8.72
CA THR A 3 -8.83 22.08 -8.28
C THR A 3 -8.37 21.48 -6.97
N CYS A 4 -9.13 21.71 -5.89
CA CYS A 4 -9.00 20.96 -4.65
C CYS A 4 -9.04 19.47 -4.99
N GLN A 5 -7.91 18.76 -4.87
CA GLN A 5 -7.95 17.31 -4.83
C GLN A 5 -8.69 16.95 -3.54
N THR A 6 -9.98 16.63 -3.66
CA THR A 6 -10.68 15.75 -2.72
C THR A 6 -10.00 14.37 -2.81
N GLY A 7 -8.78 14.28 -2.29
CA GLY A 7 -7.99 13.06 -2.27
C GLY A 7 -8.62 12.08 -1.31
N LYS A 8 -9.13 10.97 -1.83
CA LYS A 8 -9.65 9.88 -1.03
C LYS A 8 -8.45 9.21 -0.38
N ASN A 9 -8.14 9.53 0.88
CA ASN A 9 -6.99 8.94 1.58
C ASN A 9 -7.16 7.41 1.69
N MET A 10 -6.09 6.69 1.41
CA MET A 10 -5.98 5.23 1.49
C MET A 10 -5.14 4.84 2.71
N LYS A 11 -5.41 3.70 3.33
CA LYS A 11 -4.56 3.21 4.44
C LYS A 11 -3.47 2.30 3.91
N ILE A 12 -2.29 2.38 4.51
CA ILE A 12 -1.17 1.47 4.28
C ILE A 12 -0.58 1.01 5.61
N ARG A 13 -0.17 -0.26 5.71
CA ARG A 13 0.54 -0.81 6.87
C ARG A 13 1.67 -1.74 6.43
N PRO A 14 2.76 -1.86 7.21
CA PRO A 14 3.88 -2.71 6.82
C PRO A 14 3.53 -4.21 6.94
N HIS A 15 4.16 -5.04 6.10
CA HIS A 15 4.13 -6.50 6.23
C HIS A 15 5.27 -6.97 7.14
N ARG A 16 5.22 -6.58 8.43
CA ARG A 16 6.17 -7.02 9.46
C ARG A 16 5.53 -7.07 10.84
N GLY A 17 6.01 -7.98 11.68
CA GLY A 17 5.55 -8.13 13.07
C GLY A 17 4.16 -8.74 13.19
N ALA A 18 3.62 -8.71 14.41
CA ALA A 18 2.26 -9.17 14.67
C ALA A 18 1.22 -8.21 14.06
N LEU A 19 -0.02 -8.69 13.84
CA LEU A 19 -1.07 -7.87 13.24
C LEU A 19 -1.32 -6.56 14.01
N ALA A 20 -1.37 -6.62 15.34
CA ALA A 20 -1.58 -5.43 16.18
C ALA A 20 -0.46 -4.39 16.01
N GLU A 21 0.80 -4.84 15.95
CA GLU A 21 1.95 -3.96 15.71
C GLU A 21 1.92 -3.34 14.32
N ALA A 22 1.58 -4.14 13.29
CA ALA A 22 1.42 -3.65 11.94
C ALA A 22 0.30 -2.60 11.85
N MET A 23 -0.84 -2.83 12.52
CA MET A 23 -1.95 -1.87 12.57
C MET A 23 -1.61 -0.59 13.34
N ALA A 24 -0.78 -0.68 14.39
CA ALA A 24 -0.28 0.51 15.10
C ALA A 24 0.64 1.39 14.23
N ASN A 25 1.26 0.80 13.20
CA ASN A 25 2.09 1.50 12.21
C ASN A 25 1.31 1.85 10.92
N CYS A 26 -0.02 1.77 10.95
CA CYS A 26 -0.84 2.15 9.82
C CYS A 26 -0.76 3.66 9.57
N GLN A 27 -0.71 4.05 8.29
CA GLN A 27 -0.68 5.44 7.85
C GLN A 27 -1.77 5.70 6.82
N ASN A 28 -2.28 6.93 6.79
CA ASN A 28 -3.11 7.40 5.68
C ASN A 28 -2.18 8.01 4.63
N ILE A 29 -2.29 7.55 3.39
CA ILE A 29 -1.50 8.01 2.25
C ILE A 29 -2.43 8.35 1.09
N GLU A 30 -1.92 9.10 0.12
CA GLU A 30 -2.63 9.24 -1.15
C GLU A 30 -2.73 7.87 -1.84
N PRO A 31 -3.82 7.60 -2.59
CA PRO A 31 -4.01 6.35 -3.33
C PRO A 31 -3.15 6.32 -4.60
N THR A 32 -1.91 6.79 -4.55
CA THR A 32 -1.00 6.88 -5.69
C THR A 32 0.18 5.93 -5.53
N LEU A 33 0.72 5.44 -6.65
CA LEU A 33 1.91 4.60 -6.64
C LEU A 33 3.12 5.31 -6.01
N ASN A 34 3.21 6.63 -6.19
CA ASN A 34 4.30 7.43 -5.61
C ASN A 34 4.23 7.46 -4.08
N ALA A 35 3.03 7.64 -3.50
CA ALA A 35 2.88 7.62 -2.04
C ALA A 35 3.22 6.24 -1.45
N VAL A 36 2.91 5.15 -2.16
CA VAL A 36 3.36 3.79 -1.79
C VAL A 36 4.88 3.68 -1.85
N VAL A 37 5.52 4.17 -2.91
CA VAL A 37 6.98 4.17 -3.04
C VAL A 37 7.64 4.94 -1.89
N GLU A 38 7.12 6.10 -1.53
CA GLU A 38 7.62 6.90 -0.41
C GLU A 38 7.52 6.16 0.93
N PHE A 39 6.37 5.53 1.19
CA PHE A 39 6.18 4.68 2.37
C PHE A 39 7.23 3.56 2.44
N LEU A 40 7.45 2.86 1.32
CA LEU A 40 8.42 1.75 1.26
C LEU A 40 9.86 2.22 1.46
N ARG A 41 10.23 3.40 0.93
CA ARG A 41 11.54 4.01 1.15
C ARG A 41 11.78 4.40 2.61
N GLY A 42 10.76 4.95 3.27
CA GLY A 42 10.82 5.28 4.70
C GLY A 42 11.03 4.05 5.58
N GLY A 43 10.39 2.93 5.23
CA GLY A 43 10.52 1.66 5.96
C GLY A 43 11.84 0.92 5.76
N SER A 44 12.53 1.12 4.63
CA SER A 44 13.79 0.41 4.29
C SER A 44 15.06 1.07 4.84
N GLY A 45 14.94 2.26 5.44
CA GLY A 45 16.09 3.03 5.92
C GLY A 45 17.08 3.42 4.80
N GLY A 46 16.63 3.42 3.54
CA GLY A 46 17.48 3.71 2.38
C GLY A 46 18.35 2.54 1.90
N THR A 47 18.19 1.33 2.46
CA THR A 47 19.03 0.16 2.12
C THR A 47 18.85 -0.31 0.68
N PHE A 48 17.69 -0.06 0.07
CA PHE A 48 17.39 -0.47 -1.31
C PHE A 48 16.69 0.65 -2.08
N VAL A 49 17.02 0.76 -3.37
CA VAL A 49 16.38 1.70 -4.30
C VAL A 49 15.00 1.16 -4.65
N VAL A 50 13.96 1.86 -4.21
CA VAL A 50 12.57 1.57 -4.58
C VAL A 50 12.13 2.53 -5.68
N THR A 51 11.80 2.00 -6.84
CA THR A 51 11.23 2.75 -7.98
C THR A 51 9.83 2.20 -8.32
N PRO A 52 8.97 3.02 -8.94
CA PRO A 52 7.59 2.62 -9.25
C PRO A 52 7.49 1.32 -10.08
N ASP A 53 8.42 1.09 -11.02
CA ASP A 53 8.46 -0.10 -11.88
C ASP A 53 8.76 -1.41 -11.12
N LEU A 54 9.30 -1.32 -9.91
CA LEU A 54 9.57 -2.47 -9.04
C LEU A 54 8.39 -2.81 -8.12
N VAL A 55 7.41 -1.91 -8.01
CA VAL A 55 6.25 -2.07 -7.12
C VAL A 55 5.10 -2.71 -7.90
N SER A 56 4.58 -3.81 -7.35
CA SER A 56 3.35 -4.44 -7.81
C SER A 56 2.30 -4.34 -6.72
N VAL A 57 1.09 -3.92 -7.08
CA VAL A 57 -0.07 -3.95 -6.17
C VAL A 57 -1.09 -4.94 -6.72
N LYS A 58 -1.54 -5.87 -5.89
CA LYS A 58 -2.52 -6.90 -6.30
C LYS A 58 -3.51 -7.15 -5.18
N LYS A 59 -4.77 -7.36 -5.54
CA LYS A 59 -5.80 -7.76 -4.58
C LYS A 59 -5.40 -9.06 -3.88
N TYR A 60 -5.55 -9.11 -2.56
CA TYR A 60 -5.16 -10.28 -1.76
C TYR A 60 -6.37 -11.13 -1.40
N GLY A 61 -6.36 -12.40 -1.82
CA GLY A 61 -7.52 -13.29 -1.63
C GLY A 61 -8.78 -12.71 -2.28
N SER A 62 -9.89 -12.68 -1.53
CA SER A 62 -11.14 -12.04 -1.96
C SER A 62 -11.13 -10.51 -1.81
N GLY A 63 -10.06 -9.94 -1.25
CA GLY A 63 -9.96 -8.53 -0.86
C GLY A 63 -10.32 -8.31 0.60
N LEU A 64 -11.40 -8.88 1.11
CA LEU A 64 -11.85 -8.57 2.47
C LEU A 64 -11.02 -9.32 3.54
N ASP A 65 -10.31 -8.58 4.40
CA ASP A 65 -9.72 -9.13 5.63
C ASP A 65 -10.63 -8.81 6.82
N GLU A 66 -11.42 -9.80 7.27
CA GLU A 66 -12.41 -9.67 8.36
C GLU A 66 -11.82 -9.14 9.67
N ARG A 67 -10.51 -9.35 9.92
CA ARG A 67 -9.85 -8.90 11.16
C ARG A 67 -9.63 -7.39 11.17
N THR A 68 -9.54 -6.77 9.99
CA THR A 68 -9.22 -5.34 9.82
C THR A 68 -10.34 -4.56 9.14
N GLY A 69 -11.24 -5.26 8.45
CA GLY A 69 -12.28 -4.68 7.60
C GLY A 69 -11.76 -4.11 6.28
N TRP A 70 -10.50 -4.35 5.90
CA TRP A 70 -9.88 -3.73 4.74
C TRP A 70 -10.23 -4.44 3.43
N ASP A 71 -10.35 -3.67 2.34
CA ASP A 71 -10.21 -4.19 0.97
C ASP A 71 -8.72 -4.34 0.64
N THR A 72 -8.15 -5.41 1.16
CA THR A 72 -6.73 -5.69 1.26
C THR A 72 -6.11 -5.95 -0.10
N HIS A 73 -5.12 -5.13 -0.43
CA HIS A 73 -4.21 -5.38 -1.54
C HIS A 73 -2.78 -5.56 -1.01
N ALA A 74 -2.08 -6.53 -1.56
CA ALA A 74 -0.67 -6.78 -1.30
C ALA A 74 0.18 -5.83 -2.15
N VAL A 75 1.06 -5.08 -1.49
CA VAL A 75 2.12 -4.29 -2.13
C VAL A 75 3.40 -5.11 -2.07
N SER A 76 3.93 -5.50 -3.23
CA SER A 76 5.16 -6.26 -3.34
C SER A 76 6.24 -5.52 -4.10
N LEU A 77 7.50 -5.78 -3.72
CA LEU A 77 8.68 -5.37 -4.46
C LEU A 77 9.25 -6.56 -5.21
N ARG A 78 9.57 -6.35 -6.49
CA ARG A 78 10.19 -7.37 -7.34
C ARG A 78 11.48 -7.89 -6.69
N GLY A 79 11.52 -9.20 -6.43
CA GLY A 79 12.67 -9.86 -5.80
C GLY A 79 12.71 -9.83 -4.27
N MET A 80 11.82 -9.08 -3.60
CA MET A 80 11.75 -9.03 -2.13
C MET A 80 10.44 -9.59 -1.56
N GLY A 81 9.39 -9.72 -2.38
CA GLY A 81 8.09 -10.22 -1.94
C GLY A 81 7.20 -9.10 -1.40
N ILE A 82 6.24 -9.45 -0.54
CA ILE A 82 5.25 -8.50 0.02
C ILE A 82 5.94 -7.64 1.07
N MET A 83 5.74 -6.32 0.98
CA MET A 83 6.35 -5.33 1.87
C MET A 83 5.32 -4.56 2.68
N ALA A 84 4.10 -4.40 2.14
CA ALA A 84 3.02 -3.66 2.78
C ALA A 84 1.64 -4.16 2.33
N TRP A 85 0.62 -3.72 3.05
CA TRP A 85 -0.79 -3.93 2.74
C TRP A 85 -1.48 -2.58 2.63
N ILE A 86 -2.42 -2.46 1.70
CA ILE A 86 -3.26 -1.25 1.55
C ILE A 86 -4.75 -1.59 1.63
N ASP A 87 -5.54 -0.59 2.06
CA ASP A 87 -7.01 -0.65 2.15
C ASP A 87 -7.65 0.09 0.96
N GLY A 88 -7.99 -0.66 -0.08
CA GLY A 88 -8.53 -0.16 -1.34
C GLY A 88 -7.52 -0.17 -2.49
N PRO A 89 -8.00 -0.01 -3.74
CA PRO A 89 -7.14 0.04 -4.91
C PRO A 89 -6.40 1.37 -5.00
N LEU A 90 -5.30 1.38 -5.74
CA LEU A 90 -4.70 2.64 -6.21
C LEU A 90 -5.64 3.34 -7.20
N ASP A 91 -5.56 4.66 -7.26
CA ASP A 91 -6.21 5.44 -8.29
C ASP A 91 -5.74 4.99 -9.67
N GLY A 92 -6.68 4.72 -10.57
CA GLY A 92 -6.40 4.24 -11.93
C GLY A 92 -6.05 2.74 -12.00
N MET A 93 -6.07 2.00 -10.90
CA MET A 93 -6.01 0.54 -10.95
C MET A 93 -7.38 0.00 -11.35
N GLU A 94 -7.54 -0.36 -12.63
CA GLU A 94 -8.67 -1.19 -13.02
C GLU A 94 -8.53 -2.55 -12.34
N ILE A 95 -9.51 -2.91 -11.52
CA ILE A 95 -9.64 -4.26 -10.99
C ILE A 95 -9.95 -5.14 -12.20
N ALA A 96 -8.96 -5.89 -12.67
CA ALA A 96 -9.17 -6.90 -13.69
C ALA A 96 -10.31 -7.82 -13.22
N LYS A 97 -11.42 -7.82 -13.97
CA LYS A 97 -12.59 -8.64 -13.73
C LYS A 97 -12.30 -10.11 -13.98
#